data_AF-A0A9P4JCH1-F1
#
_entry.id   AF-A0A9P4JCH1-F1
#
_cell.length_a   1.000
_cell.length_b   1.000
_cell.length_c   1.000
_cell.angle_alpha   90.00
_cell.angle_beta   90.00
_cell.angle_gamma   90.00
#
_symmetry.space_group_name_H-M   'P 1'
#
loop_
_entity.id
_entity.type
_entity.pdbx_description
1 polymer ?
#
loop_
_entity_poly.entity_id
_entity_poly.type
_entity_poly.pdbx_seq_one_letter_code
_entity_poly.pdbx_strand_id
1 'polypeptide(L)' 'MLSPAAFRAAANPVVVARRGFQSTRAQLSSPYHYPEGPRSNLPFNPLKRGFAFKYWGFMLTGFSLPFALAVWQTKKNKP' A
#
# COMPACT_ATOMS: atom_id res chain seq x y z
N MET A 1 44.26 -18.51 10.70
CA MET A 1 43.64 -17.16 10.63
C MET A 1 42.21 -17.33 10.15
N LEU A 2 41.23 -17.09 11.02
CA LEU A 2 39.81 -17.25 10.68
C LEU A 2 39.37 -16.10 9.76
N SER A 3 38.67 -16.42 8.66
CA SER A 3 38.24 -15.45 7.65
C SER A 3 37.25 -14.42 8.24
N PRO A 4 37.41 -13.12 7.98
CA PRO A 4 36.43 -12.09 8.36
C PRO A 4 35.02 -12.36 7.83
N ALA A 5 34.88 -13.12 6.74
CA ALA A 5 33.60 -13.47 6.14
C ALA A 5 32.77 -14.43 7.02
N ALA A 6 33.42 -15.32 7.77
CA ALA A 6 32.73 -16.26 8.67
C ALA A 6 32.12 -15.54 9.89
N PHE A 7 32.76 -14.47 10.37
CA PHE A 7 32.23 -13.66 11.48
C PHE A 7 30.97 -12.87 11.08
N ARG A 8 30.85 -12.44 9.81
CA ARG A 8 29.65 -11.74 9.31
C ARG A 8 28.44 -12.66 9.15
N ALA A 9 28.66 -13.95 8.86
CA ALA A 9 27.59 -14.93 8.75
C ALA A 9 27.10 -15.44 10.13
N ALA A 10 27.97 -15.45 11.14
CA ALA A 10 27.64 -15.85 12.51
C ALA A 10 27.17 -14.68 13.41
N ALA A 11 27.41 -13.43 13.01
CA ALA A 11 26.90 -12.25 13.68
C ALA A 11 25.41 -12.01 13.32
N ASN A 12 24.54 -12.80 13.96
CA ASN A 12 23.19 -12.40 14.35
C ASN A 12 22.13 -12.30 13.22
N PRO A 13 21.43 -13.39 12.85
CA PRO A 13 20.23 -13.32 11.98
C PRO A 13 19.01 -12.65 12.66
N VAL A 14 19.15 -12.10 13.88
CA VAL A 14 18.04 -11.61 14.71
C VAL A 14 17.70 -10.12 14.49
N VAL A 15 18.45 -9.37 13.67
CA VAL A 15 18.24 -7.91 13.54
C VAL A 15 17.19 -7.53 12.49
N VAL A 16 16.71 -8.47 11.65
CA VAL A 16 15.57 -8.21 10.74
C VAL A 16 14.21 -8.43 11.43
N ALA A 17 14.20 -8.82 12.72
CA ALA A 17 12.96 -8.97 13.50
C ALA A 17 12.51 -7.70 14.24
N ARG A 18 13.25 -6.58 14.11
CA ARG A 18 12.96 -5.33 14.84
C ARG A 18 13.17 -4.06 14.01
N ARG A 19 12.87 -4.08 12.71
CA ARG A 19 12.32 -2.84 12.11
C ARG A 19 10.96 -2.68 12.78
N GLY A 20 10.96 -2.04 13.96
CA GLY A 20 9.73 -1.56 14.58
C GLY A 20 9.00 -0.83 13.46
N PHE A 21 7.88 -1.39 13.04
CA PHE A 21 6.94 -0.69 12.17
C PHE A 21 6.59 0.57 12.94
N GLN A 22 7.32 1.65 12.66
CA GLN A 22 7.06 2.94 13.26
C GLN A 22 5.71 3.34 12.70
N SER A 23 4.66 3.19 13.50
CA SER A 23 3.47 4.00 13.31
C SER A 23 3.94 5.43 13.49
N THR A 24 4.06 6.20 12.40
CA THR A 24 4.14 7.65 12.48
C THR A 24 3.17 8.10 13.57
N ARG A 25 3.66 8.83 14.59
CA ARG A 25 2.80 9.43 15.62
C ARG A 25 1.69 10.17 14.89
N ALA A 26 0.43 9.79 15.10
CA ALA A 26 -0.69 10.54 14.56
C ALA A 26 -0.61 11.96 15.14
N GLN A 27 -0.23 12.94 14.31
CA GLN A 27 -0.32 14.36 14.67
C GLN A 27 -1.77 14.81 14.49
N LEU A 28 -2.62 14.33 15.40
CA LEU A 28 -3.99 14.75 15.50
C LEU A 28 -4.00 15.90 16.51
N SER A 29 -3.64 17.11 16.06
CA SER A 29 -3.90 18.34 16.82
C SER A 29 -5.41 18.66 16.89
N SER A 30 -6.26 17.72 16.47
CA SER A 30 -7.70 17.80 16.46
C SER A 30 -8.25 17.27 17.79
N PRO A 31 -9.24 17.93 18.41
CA PRO A 31 -9.93 17.42 19.60
C PRO A 31 -10.62 16.06 19.41
N TYR A 32 -10.71 15.57 18.16
CA TYR A 32 -11.35 14.30 17.81
C TYR A 32 -10.42 13.10 17.99
N HIS A 33 -10.89 12.09 18.72
CA HIS A 33 -10.21 10.80 18.85
C HIS A 33 -10.51 9.93 17.62
N TYR A 34 -9.50 9.68 16.81
CA TYR A 34 -9.63 8.80 15.65
C TYR A 34 -9.46 7.34 16.07
N PRO A 35 -10.05 6.39 15.32
CA PRO A 35 -9.79 4.99 15.58
C PRO A 35 -8.28 4.71 15.47
N GLU A 36 -7.72 4.11 16.50
CA GLU A 36 -6.33 3.66 16.53
C GLU A 36 -6.26 2.16 16.22
N GLY A 37 -5.11 1.71 15.70
CA GLY A 37 -4.84 0.28 15.46
C GLY A 37 -4.68 -0.09 13.98
N PRO A 38 -4.44 -1.38 13.68
CA PRO A 38 -4.15 -1.81 12.32
C PRO A 38 -5.26 -1.40 11.35
N ARG A 39 -4.88 -0.73 10.26
CA ARG A 39 -5.76 -0.34 9.15
C ARG A 39 -6.76 0.78 9.46
N SER A 40 -6.71 1.38 10.66
CA SER A 40 -7.49 2.57 10.96
C SER A 40 -7.03 3.80 10.18
N ASN A 41 -5.81 3.74 9.62
CA ASN A 41 -5.24 4.73 8.71
C ASN A 41 -5.70 4.57 7.25
N LEU A 42 -6.43 3.50 6.90
CA LEU A 42 -6.88 3.27 5.53
C LEU A 42 -8.24 3.95 5.31
N PRO A 43 -8.42 4.67 4.19
CA PRO A 43 -9.70 5.27 3.84
C PRO A 43 -10.73 4.23 3.33
N PHE A 44 -10.40 2.94 3.38
CA PHE A 44 -11.26 1.84 2.95
C PHE A 44 -11.10 0.63 3.89
N ASN A 45 -12.09 -0.27 3.89
CA ASN A 45 -12.07 -1.48 4.72
C ASN A 45 -11.82 -2.75 3.88
N PRO A 46 -10.61 -3.34 3.93
CA PRO A 46 -10.30 -4.57 3.21
C PRO A 46 -10.97 -5.86 3.73
N LEU A 47 -11.63 -5.84 4.89
CA LEU A 47 -12.37 -7.00 5.43
C LEU A 47 -13.84 -7.01 5.02
N LYS A 48 -14.32 -5.97 4.33
CA LYS A 48 -15.71 -5.92 3.89
C LYS A 48 -15.96 -7.03 2.87
N ARG A 49 -17.10 -7.72 2.98
CA ARG A 49 -17.51 -8.74 1.99
C ARG A 49 -17.49 -8.13 0.58
N GLY A 50 -16.86 -8.84 -0.35
CA GLY A 50 -16.67 -8.39 -1.73
C GLY A 50 -15.57 -7.35 -1.92
N PHE A 51 -14.66 -7.16 -0.96
CA PHE A 51 -13.52 -6.25 -1.12
C PHE A 51 -12.67 -6.58 -2.36
N ALA A 52 -12.43 -7.85 -2.64
CA ALA A 52 -11.64 -8.27 -3.81
C ALA A 52 -12.21 -7.69 -5.12
N PHE A 53 -13.54 -7.75 -5.32
CA PHE A 53 -14.19 -7.19 -6.50
C PHE A 53 -14.06 -5.66 -6.55
N LYS A 54 -14.23 -4.97 -5.42
CA LYS A 54 -14.09 -3.51 -5.35
C LYS A 54 -12.65 -3.07 -5.63
N TYR A 55 -11.69 -3.78 -5.07
CA TYR A 55 -10.27 -3.53 -5.26
C TYR A 55 -9.87 -3.69 -6.73
N TRP A 56 -10.21 -4.83 -7.34
CA TRP A 56 -9.92 -5.06 -8.75
C TRP A 56 -10.71 -4.13 -9.67
N GLY A 57 -11.97 -3.83 -9.36
CA GLY A 57 -12.75 -2.84 -10.10
C GLY A 57 -12.12 -1.44 -10.10
N PHE A 58 -11.62 -0.99 -8.94
CA PHE A 58 -10.88 0.27 -8.84
C PHE A 58 -9.61 0.25 -9.69
N MET A 59 -8.80 -0.81 -9.57
CA MET A 59 -7.56 -0.96 -10.34
C MET A 59 -7.82 -1.00 -11.85
N LEU A 60 -8.78 -1.81 -12.29
CA LEU A 60 -9.16 -1.93 -13.70
C LEU A 60 -9.70 -0.61 -14.25
N THR A 61 -10.48 0.15 -13.46
CA THR A 61 -11.00 1.45 -13.89
C THR A 61 -9.87 2.45 -14.12
N GLY A 62 -8.97 2.61 -13.16
CA GLY A 62 -7.82 3.51 -13.30
C GLY A 62 -6.88 3.10 -14.43
N PHE A 63 -6.64 1.80 -14.58
CA PHE A 63 -5.81 1.26 -15.66
C PHE A 63 -6.44 1.42 -17.05
N SER A 64 -7.74 1.16 -17.19
CA SER A 64 -8.44 1.21 -18.48
C SER A 64 -8.80 2.62 -18.94
N LEU A 65 -8.87 3.59 -18.03
CA LEU A 65 -9.24 4.98 -18.31
C LEU A 65 -8.48 5.62 -19.50
N PRO A 66 -7.13 5.61 -19.55
CA PRO A 66 -6.40 6.20 -20.69
C PRO A 66 -6.74 5.54 -22.04
N PHE A 67 -6.96 4.22 -22.06
CA PHE A 67 -7.30 3.48 -23.28
C PHE A 67 -8.73 3.76 -23.75
N ALA A 68 -9.68 3.80 -22.82
CA ALA A 68 -11.06 4.17 -23.13
C ALA A 68 -11.12 5.60 -23.68
N LEU A 69 -10.35 6.53 -23.10
CA LEU A 69 -10.20 7.88 -23.61
C LEU A 69 -9.57 7.90 -25.00
N ALA A 70 -8.51 7.12 -25.27
CA ALA A 70 -7.93 7.04 -26.60
C ALA A 70 -8.94 6.59 -27.65
N VAL A 71 -9.72 5.53 -27.37
CA VAL A 71 -10.79 5.08 -28.26
C VAL A 71 -11.84 6.17 -28.46
N TRP A 72 -12.27 6.85 -27.40
CA TRP A 72 -13.20 7.97 -27.50
C TRP A 72 -12.67 9.09 -28.41
N GLN A 73 -11.40 9.47 -28.26
CA GLN A 73 -10.74 10.49 -29.08
C GLN A 73 -10.74 10.14 -30.57
N THR A 74 -10.59 8.86 -30.93
CA THR A 74 -10.67 8.42 -32.33
C THR A 74 -12.09 8.47 -32.93
N LYS A 75 -13.13 8.48 -32.08
CA LYS A 75 -14.52 8.45 -32.52
C LYS A 75 -15.22 9.81 -32.50
N LYS A 76 -14.81 10.72 -31.61
CA LYS A 76 -15.53 11.98 -31.35
C LYS A 76 -15.53 12.99 -32.52
N ASN A 77 -14.56 12.92 -33.44
CA ASN A 77 -14.39 13.88 -34.54
C ASN A 77 -14.59 13.22 -35.91
N LYS A 78 -15.39 12.15 -35.99
CA LYS A 78 -15.77 11.57 -37.27
C LYS A 78 -16.76 12.53 -37.95
N PRO A 79 -16.54 12.90 -39.23
CA PRO A 79 -17.49 13.71 -39.99
C PRO A 79 -18.83 12.97 -40.16
#